data_AF-A0A1G1GGP4-F1
#
_entry.id   AF-A0A1G1GGP4-F1
#
_cell.length_a   1.000
_cell.length_b   1.000
_cell.length_c   1.000
_cell.angle_alpha   90.00
_cell.angle_beta   90.00
_cell.angle_gamma   90.00
#
_symmetry.space_group_name_H-M   'P 1'
#
loop_
_entity.id
_entity.type
_entity.pdbx_description
1 polymer ?
#
loop_
_entity_poly.entity_id
_entity_poly.type
_entity_poly.pdbx_seq_one_letter_code
_entity_poly.pdbx_strand_id
1 'polypeptide(L)'
;MGRWVRSIVFWEELSSSYPDSHYSREVVPYIGYAYTKLNAYGKAIEQNGSALTYYRNMTAKLSDLKKEVQNISRNKSPNNSIDKLARAAGLLEDKELSAGLRLYAGLVSMEEYLGQASPGISYEIESLINTSKKKRADILDDIYEKALADLEHLQEQILESSIDTTLEMVQNLRLEGGGQISNDMIFVNHD
;
A
#
# COMPACT_ATOMS: atom_id res chain seq x y z
N MET A 1 1.14 -4.01 -32.84
CA MET A 1 -0.15 -4.59 -32.41
C MET A 1 0.00 -5.88 -31.59
N GLY A 2 0.61 -6.96 -32.10
CA GLY A 2 0.65 -8.25 -31.38
C GLY A 2 1.35 -8.28 -30.01
N ARG A 3 2.25 -7.34 -29.69
CA ARG A 3 2.87 -7.20 -28.36
C ARG A 3 1.89 -6.60 -27.34
N TRP A 4 1.17 -5.54 -27.72
CA TRP A 4 0.16 -4.89 -26.88
C TRP A 4 -0.95 -5.85 -26.45
N VAL A 5 -1.48 -6.64 -27.39
CA VAL A 5 -2.55 -7.62 -27.09
C VAL A 5 -2.09 -8.66 -26.05
N ARG A 6 -0.86 -9.17 -26.17
CA ARG A 6 -0.33 -10.15 -25.19
C ARG A 6 -0.10 -9.49 -23.83
N SER A 7 0.46 -8.29 -23.81
CA SER A 7 0.70 -7.55 -22.57
C SER A 7 -0.60 -7.29 -21.80
N ILE A 8 -1.65 -6.85 -22.50
CA ILE A 8 -2.96 -6.60 -21.90
C ILE A 8 -3.52 -7.86 -21.23
N VAL A 9 -3.52 -9.01 -21.92
CA VAL A 9 -4.04 -10.28 -21.37
C VAL A 9 -3.28 -10.67 -20.10
N PHE A 10 -1.94 -10.56 -20.11
CA PHE A 10 -1.15 -10.84 -18.91
C PHE A 10 -1.45 -9.87 -17.76
N TRP A 11 -1.66 -8.60 -18.05
CA TRP A 11 -1.98 -7.59 -17.02
C TRP A 11 -3.38 -7.77 -16.45
N GLU A 12 -4.37 -8.11 -17.29
CA GLU A 12 -5.71 -8.47 -16.84
C GLU A 12 -5.68 -9.70 -15.92
N GLU A 13 -4.99 -10.77 -16.31
CA GLU A 13 -4.86 -11.98 -15.50
C GLU A 13 -4.13 -11.72 -14.17
N LEU A 14 -3.07 -10.91 -14.19
CA LEU A 14 -2.32 -10.51 -13.01
C LEU A 14 -3.21 -9.72 -12.03
N SER A 15 -3.91 -8.69 -12.53
CA SER A 15 -4.78 -7.83 -11.74
C SER A 15 -5.97 -8.59 -11.13
N SER A 16 -6.52 -9.54 -11.87
CA SER A 16 -7.62 -10.40 -11.39
C SER A 16 -7.16 -11.42 -10.36
N SER A 17 -5.98 -12.03 -10.55
CA SER A 17 -5.49 -13.11 -9.69
C SER A 17 -4.82 -12.58 -8.42
N TYR A 18 -4.22 -11.39 -8.48
CA TYR A 18 -3.41 -10.82 -7.41
C TYR A 18 -3.72 -9.32 -7.20
N PRO A 19 -4.97 -8.93 -6.90
CA PRO A 19 -5.41 -7.53 -6.90
C PRO A 19 -4.62 -6.63 -5.94
N ASP A 20 -4.10 -7.18 -4.83
CA ASP A 20 -3.37 -6.40 -3.83
C ASP A 20 -1.84 -6.35 -4.08
N SER A 21 -1.32 -7.06 -5.09
CA SER A 21 0.12 -7.06 -5.39
C SER A 21 0.59 -5.72 -5.94
N HIS A 22 1.83 -5.33 -5.65
CA HIS A 22 2.46 -4.14 -6.24
C HIS A 22 2.32 -4.10 -7.76
N TYR A 23 2.58 -5.22 -8.44
CA TYR A 23 2.49 -5.30 -9.89
C TYR A 23 1.08 -5.04 -10.42
N SER A 24 0.04 -5.52 -9.72
CA SER A 24 -1.35 -5.21 -10.09
C SER A 24 -1.63 -3.71 -9.99
N ARG A 25 -1.12 -3.06 -8.94
CA ARG A 25 -1.25 -1.60 -8.79
C ARG A 25 -0.57 -0.84 -9.92
N GLU A 26 0.59 -1.33 -10.36
CA GLU A 26 1.32 -0.72 -11.48
C GLU A 26 0.59 -0.91 -12.81
N VAL A 27 0.04 -2.09 -13.09
CA VAL A 27 -0.50 -2.38 -14.43
C VAL A 27 -1.94 -1.95 -14.65
N VAL A 28 -2.78 -1.97 -13.60
CA VAL A 28 -4.20 -1.56 -13.69
C VAL A 28 -4.40 -0.21 -14.40
N PRO A 29 -3.62 0.86 -14.11
CA PRO A 29 -3.72 2.12 -14.85
C PRO A 29 -3.51 1.98 -16.37
N TYR A 30 -2.65 1.06 -16.80
CA TYR A 30 -2.21 0.97 -18.19
C TYR A 30 -3.10 0.08 -19.08
N ILE A 31 -3.96 -0.75 -18.48
CA ILE A 31 -4.80 -1.70 -19.25
C ILE A 31 -5.74 -0.92 -20.19
N GLY A 32 -6.45 0.08 -19.68
CA GLY A 32 -7.36 0.88 -20.48
C GLY A 32 -6.63 1.72 -21.54
N TYR A 33 -5.52 2.37 -21.18
CA TYR A 33 -4.63 3.06 -22.13
C TYR A 33 -4.20 2.14 -23.28
N ALA A 34 -3.82 0.90 -22.97
CA ALA A 34 -3.39 -0.07 -23.97
C ALA A 34 -4.53 -0.43 -24.95
N TYR A 35 -5.77 -0.54 -24.46
CA TYR A 35 -6.94 -0.70 -25.33
C TYR A 35 -7.22 0.55 -26.19
N THR A 36 -6.99 1.76 -25.67
CA THR A 36 -7.05 3.01 -26.45
C THR A 36 -6.06 2.98 -27.62
N LYS A 37 -4.83 2.49 -27.41
CA LYS A 37 -3.81 2.35 -28.49
C LYS A 37 -4.17 1.30 -29.53
N LEU A 38 -5.08 0.40 -29.23
CA LEU A 38 -5.64 -0.58 -30.16
C LEU A 38 -6.93 -0.10 -30.84
N ASN A 39 -7.35 1.15 -30.59
CA ASN A 39 -8.63 1.72 -31.03
C ASN A 39 -9.85 0.92 -30.54
N ALA A 40 -9.71 0.19 -29.44
CA ALA A 40 -10.78 -0.58 -28.82
C ALA A 40 -11.43 0.25 -27.69
N TYR A 41 -12.02 1.40 -28.04
CA TYR A 41 -12.42 2.42 -27.07
C TYR A 41 -13.48 1.95 -26.06
N GLY A 42 -14.47 1.15 -26.47
CA GLY A 42 -15.44 0.57 -25.53
C GLY A 42 -14.80 -0.34 -24.48
N LYS A 43 -13.80 -1.15 -24.89
CA LYS A 43 -12.99 -1.95 -23.97
C LYS A 43 -12.12 -1.06 -23.07
N ALA A 44 -11.54 0.00 -23.61
CA ALA A 44 -10.77 0.96 -22.82
C ALA A 44 -11.63 1.62 -21.73
N ILE A 45 -12.88 1.97 -22.02
CA ILE A 45 -13.83 2.54 -21.07
C ILE A 45 -14.18 1.53 -19.96
N GLU A 46 -14.48 0.28 -20.33
CA GLU A 46 -14.75 -0.81 -19.38
C GLU A 46 -13.58 -1.01 -18.40
N GLN A 47 -12.35 -1.00 -18.92
CA GLN A 47 -11.15 -1.17 -18.12
C GLN A 47 -10.83 0.06 -17.27
N ASN A 48 -11.03 1.26 -17.78
CA ASN A 48 -10.91 2.49 -16.99
C ASN A 48 -11.91 2.50 -15.82
N GLY A 49 -13.15 2.08 -16.04
CA GLY A 49 -14.14 1.94 -14.96
C GLY A 49 -13.74 0.91 -13.89
N SER A 50 -13.13 -0.20 -14.32
CA SER A 50 -12.58 -1.21 -13.41
C SER A 50 -11.40 -0.66 -12.59
N ALA A 51 -10.50 0.10 -13.24
CA ALA A 51 -9.38 0.77 -12.58
C ALA A 51 -9.85 1.82 -11.56
N LEU A 52 -10.86 2.62 -11.88
CA LEU A 52 -11.45 3.58 -10.93
C LEU A 52 -12.06 2.90 -9.69
N THR A 53 -12.76 1.78 -9.90
CA THR A 53 -13.29 0.95 -8.81
C THR A 53 -12.16 0.41 -7.93
N TYR A 54 -11.08 -0.04 -8.57
CA TYR A 54 -9.88 -0.50 -7.90
C TYR A 54 -9.24 0.61 -7.04
N TYR A 55 -9.03 1.82 -7.58
CA TYR A 55 -8.47 2.94 -6.81
C TYR A 55 -9.34 3.31 -5.62
N ARG A 56 -10.67 3.37 -5.80
CA ARG A 56 -11.60 3.64 -4.70
C ARG A 56 -11.43 2.64 -3.56
N ASN A 57 -11.35 1.35 -3.89
CA ASN A 57 -11.17 0.29 -2.89
C ASN A 57 -9.81 0.40 -2.19
N MET A 58 -8.75 0.69 -2.95
CA MET A 58 -7.40 0.83 -2.39
C MET A 58 -7.27 2.06 -1.50
N THR A 59 -7.86 3.20 -1.87
CA THR A 59 -7.91 4.42 -1.05
C THR A 59 -8.63 4.18 0.28
N ALA A 60 -9.72 3.41 0.27
CA ALA A 60 -10.41 3.01 1.51
C ALA A 60 -9.51 2.14 2.40
N LYS A 61 -8.89 1.09 1.83
CA LYS A 61 -7.94 0.23 2.55
C LYS A 61 -6.78 1.02 3.16
N LEU A 62 -6.17 1.93 2.40
CA LEU A 62 -5.07 2.78 2.87
C LEU A 62 -5.51 3.74 3.98
N SER A 63 -6.72 4.30 3.87
CA SER A 63 -7.25 5.20 4.90
C SER A 63 -7.49 4.48 6.22
N ASP A 64 -8.04 3.26 6.16
CA ASP A 64 -8.24 2.43 7.35
C ASP A 64 -6.90 2.03 7.96
N LEU A 65 -5.93 1.61 7.14
CA LEU A 65 -4.59 1.24 7.60
C LEU A 65 -3.83 2.43 8.19
N LYS A 66 -3.89 3.61 7.56
CA LYS A 66 -3.31 4.86 8.09
C LYS A 66 -3.91 5.21 9.44
N LYS A 67 -5.23 5.12 9.61
CA LYS A 67 -5.89 5.31 10.93
C LYS A 67 -5.44 4.26 11.94
N GLU A 68 -5.32 3.00 11.54
CA GLU A 68 -4.86 1.93 12.43
C GLU A 68 -3.43 2.17 12.93
N VAL A 69 -2.53 2.60 12.03
CA VAL A 69 -1.15 2.98 12.33
C VAL A 69 -1.14 4.22 13.21
N GLN A 70 -1.86 5.30 12.86
CA GLN A 70 -1.96 6.52 13.70
C GLN A 70 -2.46 6.22 15.12
N ASN A 71 -3.38 5.27 15.27
CA ASN A 71 -3.92 4.82 16.56
C ASN A 71 -3.03 3.82 17.30
N ILE A 72 -1.79 3.56 16.84
CA ILE A 72 -0.79 2.85 17.61
C ILE A 72 -0.49 3.68 18.86
N SER A 73 -1.09 3.26 19.97
CA SER A 73 -0.76 3.81 21.27
C SER A 73 0.58 3.22 21.68
N ARG A 74 1.60 4.08 21.78
CA ARG A 74 2.95 3.75 22.32
C ARG A 74 2.90 3.02 23.68
N ASN A 75 1.75 3.07 24.38
CA ASN A 75 1.55 2.49 25.72
C ASN A 75 0.56 1.31 25.80
N LYS A 76 -0.06 0.86 24.70
CA LYS A 76 -0.97 -0.31 24.70
C LYS A 76 -0.42 -1.44 23.84
N SER A 77 -0.08 -2.54 24.52
CA SER A 77 0.28 -3.86 23.96
C SER A 77 1.14 -3.82 22.68
N PRO A 78 2.48 -3.95 22.77
CA PRO A 78 3.37 -3.83 21.62
C PRO A 78 3.02 -4.80 20.47
N ASN A 79 2.45 -5.97 20.76
CA ASN A 79 2.13 -6.97 19.73
C ASN A 79 1.06 -6.49 18.74
N ASN A 80 0.00 -5.81 19.21
CA ASN A 80 -1.04 -5.28 18.32
C ASN A 80 -0.50 -4.16 17.41
N SER A 81 0.48 -3.41 17.91
CA SER A 81 1.14 -2.34 17.15
C SER A 81 2.03 -2.89 16.05
N ILE A 82 2.77 -3.97 16.34
CA ILE A 82 3.62 -4.67 15.37
C ILE A 82 2.79 -5.33 14.26
N ASP A 83 1.66 -5.96 14.57
CA ASP A 83 0.81 -6.59 13.56
C ASP A 83 0.23 -5.58 12.56
N LYS A 84 -0.09 -4.37 13.03
CA LYS A 84 -0.53 -3.25 12.18
C LYS A 84 0.61 -2.76 11.28
N LEU A 85 1.80 -2.56 11.83
CA LEU A 85 2.98 -2.14 11.06
C LEU A 85 3.41 -3.22 10.05
N ALA A 86 3.27 -4.50 10.39
CA ALA A 86 3.55 -5.62 9.48
C ALA A 86 2.57 -5.65 8.30
N ARG A 87 1.28 -5.37 8.53
CA ARG A 87 0.30 -5.21 7.46
C ARG A 87 0.62 -4.01 6.56
N ALA A 88 1.04 -2.88 7.14
CA ALA A 88 1.51 -1.72 6.38
C ALA A 88 2.74 -2.04 5.52
N ALA A 89 3.76 -2.67 6.11
CA ALA A 89 4.96 -3.09 5.40
C ALA A 89 4.64 -4.08 4.25
N GLY A 90 3.70 -5.02 4.49
CA GLY A 90 3.27 -5.97 3.46
C GLY A 90 2.52 -5.32 2.31
N LEU A 91 1.66 -4.33 2.58
CA LEU A 91 0.96 -3.58 1.54
C LEU A 91 1.93 -2.70 0.74
N LEU A 92 2.84 -1.99 1.43
CA LEU A 92 3.81 -1.09 0.81
C LEU A 92 4.94 -1.84 0.08
N GLU A 93 5.17 -3.11 0.42
CA GLU A 93 6.33 -3.90 -0.01
C GLU A 93 7.68 -3.23 0.34
N ASP A 94 7.70 -2.37 1.36
CA ASP A 94 8.89 -1.64 1.79
C ASP A 94 9.86 -2.56 2.55
N LYS A 95 11.06 -2.70 1.99
CA LYS A 95 12.11 -3.58 2.53
C LYS A 95 12.72 -3.05 3.82
N GLU A 96 12.77 -1.73 4.00
CA GLU A 96 13.31 -1.10 5.20
C GLU A 96 12.34 -1.24 6.37
N LEU A 97 11.05 -1.01 6.16
CA LEU A 97 9.99 -1.29 7.15
C LEU A 97 10.04 -2.77 7.56
N SER A 98 10.13 -3.67 6.57
CA SER A 98 10.24 -5.11 6.81
C SER A 98 11.50 -5.48 7.59
N ALA A 99 12.64 -4.86 7.29
CA ALA A 99 13.90 -5.09 7.99
C ALA A 99 13.85 -4.56 9.43
N GLY A 100 13.27 -3.38 9.64
CA GLY A 100 13.06 -2.80 10.97
C GLY A 100 12.19 -3.70 11.84
N LEU A 101 11.08 -4.22 11.31
CA LEU A 101 10.21 -5.14 12.03
C LEU A 101 10.93 -6.46 12.41
N ARG A 102 11.76 -6.99 11.52
CA ARG A 102 12.60 -8.16 11.81
C ARG A 102 13.63 -7.88 12.89
N LEU A 103 14.26 -6.71 12.87
CA LEU A 103 15.22 -6.29 13.90
C LEU A 103 14.53 -6.14 15.25
N TYR A 104 13.36 -5.51 15.29
CA TYR A 104 12.54 -5.42 16.50
C TYR A 104 12.23 -6.81 17.07
N ALA A 105 11.75 -7.73 16.24
CA ALA A 105 11.44 -9.10 16.66
C ALA A 105 12.69 -9.85 17.18
N GLY A 106 13.84 -9.69 16.51
CA GLY A 106 15.11 -10.26 16.95
C GLY A 106 15.55 -9.76 18.32
N LEU A 107 15.38 -8.47 18.60
CA LEU A 107 15.69 -7.87 19.91
C LEU A 107 14.75 -8.41 21.01
N VAL A 108 13.46 -8.62 20.71
CA VAL A 108 12.52 -9.25 21.65
C VAL A 108 12.97 -10.68 21.99
N SER A 109 13.29 -11.51 20.99
CA SER A 109 13.74 -12.89 21.22
C SER A 109 15.07 -12.95 21.99
N MET A 110 15.98 -12.01 21.74
CA MET A 110 17.23 -11.89 22.50
C MET A 110 16.96 -11.56 23.97
N GLU A 111 16.08 -10.61 24.26
CA GLU A 111 15.70 -10.24 25.63
C GLU A 111 15.07 -11.40 26.39
N GLU A 112 14.18 -12.15 25.74
CA GLU A 112 13.56 -13.35 26.31
C GLU A 112 14.61 -14.42 26.63
N TYR A 113 15.53 -14.68 25.69
CA TYR A 113 16.62 -15.63 25.89
C TYR A 113 17.52 -15.23 27.07
N LEU A 114 17.95 -13.97 27.12
CA LEU A 114 18.79 -13.45 28.20
C LEU A 114 18.07 -13.50 29.56
N GLY A 115 16.76 -13.24 29.60
CA GLY A 115 15.95 -13.34 30.81
C GLY A 115 15.81 -14.78 31.32
N GLN A 116 15.77 -15.77 30.43
CA GLN A 116 15.69 -17.19 30.81
C GLN A 116 17.06 -17.78 31.19
N ALA A 117 18.14 -17.35 30.53
CA ALA A 117 19.47 -17.90 30.71
C ALA A 117 20.12 -17.56 32.07
N SER A 118 19.63 -16.53 32.77
CA SER A 118 20.15 -16.14 34.09
C SER A 118 19.01 -15.81 35.06
N PRO A 119 18.52 -16.80 35.84
CA PRO A 119 17.50 -16.57 36.87
C PRO A 119 17.97 -15.71 38.06
N GLY A 120 19.24 -15.27 38.04
CA GLY A 120 19.81 -14.25 38.94
C GLY A 120 20.38 -13.10 38.11
N ILE A 121 20.01 -11.88 38.45
CA ILE A 121 20.30 -10.67 37.66
C ILE A 121 21.80 -10.35 37.76
N SER A 122 22.58 -10.74 36.76
CA SER A 122 23.89 -10.10 36.52
C SER A 122 23.63 -8.70 35.98
N TYR A 123 24.31 -7.70 36.56
CA TYR A 123 24.17 -6.29 36.18
C TYR A 123 24.41 -6.07 34.68
N GLU A 124 25.31 -6.86 34.09
CA GLU A 124 25.62 -6.84 32.66
C GLU A 124 24.42 -7.28 31.80
N ILE A 125 23.72 -8.34 32.21
CA ILE A 125 22.51 -8.83 31.52
C ILE A 125 21.39 -7.79 31.61
N GLU A 126 21.18 -7.20 32.79
CA GLU A 126 20.16 -6.15 32.97
C GLU A 126 20.46 -4.91 32.13
N SER A 127 21.73 -4.48 32.09
CA SER A 127 22.19 -3.36 31.26
C SER A 127 21.98 -3.62 29.77
N LEU A 128 22.25 -4.84 29.29
CA LEU A 128 22.00 -5.25 27.91
C LEU A 128 20.51 -5.25 27.55
N ILE A 129 19.66 -5.81 28.42
CA ILE A 129 18.20 -5.81 28.23
C ILE A 129 17.67 -4.37 28.21
N ASN A 130 18.14 -3.50 29.11
CA ASN A 130 17.73 -2.10 29.13
C ASN A 130 18.17 -1.33 27.89
N THR A 131 19.37 -1.60 27.38
CA THR A 131 19.87 -1.03 26.12
C THR A 131 19.04 -1.53 24.92
N SER A 132 18.71 -2.82 24.89
CA SER A 132 17.85 -3.43 23.86
C SER A 132 16.46 -2.79 23.83
N LYS A 133 15.83 -2.60 24.99
CA LYS A 133 14.52 -1.94 25.11
C LYS A 133 14.53 -0.50 24.57
N LYS A 134 15.58 0.27 24.86
CA LYS A 134 15.75 1.62 24.29
C LYS A 134 15.85 1.58 22.78
N LYS A 135 16.74 0.74 22.23
CA LYS A 135 16.88 0.57 20.79
C LYS A 135 15.58 0.13 20.12
N ARG A 136 14.81 -0.76 20.74
CA ARG A 136 13.50 -1.18 20.22
C ARG A 136 12.49 -0.04 20.16
N ALA A 137 12.49 0.85 21.15
CA ALA A 137 11.63 2.03 21.13
C ALA A 137 12.01 2.95 19.96
N ASP A 138 13.31 3.22 19.78
CA ASP A 138 13.81 4.04 18.67
C ASP A 138 13.43 3.41 17.30
N ILE A 139 13.66 2.11 17.13
CA ILE A 139 13.28 1.37 15.91
C ILE A 139 11.77 1.46 15.65
N LEU A 140 10.93 1.35 16.69
CA LEU A 140 9.49 1.44 16.55
C LEU A 140 9.05 2.83 16.09
N ASP A 141 9.66 3.89 16.63
CA ASP A 141 9.36 5.26 16.23
C ASP A 141 9.77 5.51 14.77
N ASP A 142 10.95 5.05 14.35
CA ASP A 142 11.41 5.16 12.95
C ASP A 142 10.48 4.42 11.97
N ILE A 143 10.10 3.17 12.29
CA ILE A 143 9.17 2.38 11.46
C ILE A 143 7.80 3.05 11.39
N TYR A 144 7.33 3.62 12.49
CA TYR A 144 6.04 4.29 12.55
C TYR A 144 6.01 5.53 11.65
N GLU A 145 7.00 6.41 11.78
CA GLU A 145 7.08 7.65 11.00
C GLU A 145 7.18 7.34 9.51
N LYS A 146 8.05 6.39 9.15
CA LYS A 146 8.21 5.95 7.76
C LYS A 146 6.93 5.33 7.22
N ALA A 147 6.28 4.42 7.95
CA ALA A 147 5.04 3.79 7.49
C ALA A 147 3.93 4.82 7.23
N LEU A 148 3.81 5.87 8.06
CA LEU A 148 2.83 6.93 7.82
C LEU A 148 3.15 7.74 6.56
N ALA A 149 4.42 8.10 6.36
CA ALA A 149 4.87 8.84 5.19
C ALA A 149 4.63 8.03 3.91
N ASP A 150 4.99 6.75 3.90
CA ASP A 150 4.83 5.87 2.73
C ASP A 150 3.35 5.61 2.42
N LEU A 151 2.50 5.45 3.45
CA LEU A 151 1.05 5.33 3.27
C LEU A 151 0.43 6.61 2.67
N GLU A 152 0.89 7.78 3.12
CA GLU A 152 0.45 9.07 2.58
C GLU A 152 0.89 9.26 1.13
N HIS A 153 2.15 8.96 0.83
CA HIS A 153 2.67 9.03 -0.53
C HIS A 153 1.89 8.10 -1.48
N LEU A 154 1.59 6.87 -1.06
CA LEU A 154 0.81 5.94 -1.88
C LEU A 154 -0.64 6.40 -2.08
N GLN A 155 -1.24 7.07 -1.08
CA GLN A 155 -2.57 7.69 -1.24
C GLN A 155 -2.55 8.79 -2.30
N GLU A 156 -1.53 9.65 -2.31
CA GLU A 156 -1.36 10.69 -3.33
C GLU A 156 -1.19 10.10 -4.73
N GLN A 157 -0.33 9.09 -4.89
CA GLN A 157 -0.13 8.40 -6.17
C GLN A 157 -1.42 7.78 -6.73
N ILE A 158 -2.24 7.18 -5.86
CA ILE A 158 -3.52 6.59 -6.27
C ILE A 158 -4.51 7.68 -6.66
N LEU A 159 -4.54 8.81 -5.95
CA LEU A 159 -5.37 9.95 -6.31
C LEU A 159 -4.99 10.50 -7.69
N GLU A 160 -3.70 10.76 -7.93
CA GLU A 160 -3.20 11.21 -9.23
C GLU A 160 -3.58 10.23 -10.35
N SER A 161 -3.32 8.93 -10.13
CA SER A 161 -3.65 7.89 -11.11
C SER A 161 -5.16 7.81 -11.40
N SER A 162 -6.00 8.08 -10.41
CA SER A 162 -7.46 8.10 -10.58
C SER A 162 -7.94 9.29 -11.41
N ILE A 163 -7.31 10.46 -11.25
CA ILE A 163 -7.59 11.66 -12.05
C ILE A 163 -7.20 11.42 -13.50
N ASP A 164 -5.98 10.90 -13.74
CA ASP A 164 -5.49 10.59 -15.08
C ASP A 164 -6.39 9.57 -15.80
N THR A 165 -6.77 8.50 -15.10
CA THR A 165 -7.68 7.46 -15.64
C THR A 165 -9.05 8.04 -15.99
N THR A 166 -9.56 8.97 -15.18
CA THR A 166 -10.82 9.67 -15.45
C THR A 166 -10.70 10.51 -16.72
N LEU A 167 -9.61 11.26 -16.89
CA LEU A 167 -9.36 12.06 -18.09
C LEU A 167 -9.23 11.17 -19.34
N GLU A 168 -8.58 10.03 -19.26
CA GLU A 168 -8.51 9.07 -20.37
C GLU A 168 -9.89 8.49 -20.72
N MET A 169 -10.71 8.14 -19.73
CA MET A 169 -12.07 7.65 -19.96
C MET A 169 -12.92 8.70 -20.70
N VAL A 170 -12.79 9.97 -20.32
CA VAL A 170 -13.44 11.10 -21.01
C VAL A 170 -13.01 11.20 -22.48
N GLN A 171 -11.72 11.07 -22.76
CA GLN A 171 -11.20 11.10 -24.13
C GLN A 171 -11.73 9.91 -24.94
N ASN A 172 -11.73 8.71 -24.36
CA ASN A 172 -12.23 7.49 -25.00
C ASN A 172 -13.73 7.59 -25.33
N LEU A 173 -14.56 8.12 -24.42
CA LEU A 173 -15.99 8.35 -24.65
C LEU A 173 -16.28 9.31 -25.82
N ARG A 174 -15.42 10.32 -26.01
CA ARG A 174 -15.51 11.23 -27.16
C ARG A 174 -15.15 10.51 -28.47
N LEU A 175 -14.11 9.67 -28.43
CA LEU A 175 -13.64 8.91 -29.60
C LEU A 175 -14.59 7.78 -30.01
N GLU A 176 -15.36 7.21 -29.08
CA GLU A 176 -16.35 6.17 -29.36
C GLU A 176 -17.64 6.69 -30.03
N GLY A 177 -17.90 8.00 -29.99
CA GLY A 177 -18.98 8.61 -30.78
C GLY A 177 -20.05 9.38 -30.01
N GLY A 178 -19.79 9.90 -28.80
CA GLY A 178 -20.58 11.02 -28.25
C GLY A 178 -21.10 10.93 -26.81
N GLY A 179 -20.43 10.25 -25.87
CA GLY A 179 -20.87 10.21 -24.47
C GLY A 179 -20.66 11.56 -23.74
N GLN A 180 -21.73 12.17 -23.21
CA GLN A 180 -21.64 13.21 -22.18
C GLN A 180 -21.22 12.57 -20.84
N ILE A 181 -20.30 13.22 -20.14
CA ILE A 181 -19.76 12.78 -18.85
C ILE A 181 -20.77 13.15 -17.76
N SER A 182 -21.14 12.21 -16.88
CA SER A 182 -21.88 12.56 -15.66
C SER A 182 -20.95 13.31 -14.71
N ASN A 183 -21.44 14.39 -14.09
CA ASN A 183 -20.71 15.12 -13.04
C ASN A 183 -20.35 14.20 -11.85
N ASP A 184 -21.04 13.06 -11.67
CA ASP A 184 -20.77 12.08 -10.62
C ASP A 184 -19.43 11.33 -10.79
N MET A 185 -18.81 11.40 -11.98
CA MET A 185 -17.51 10.80 -12.25
C MET A 185 -16.32 11.72 -11.95
N ILE A 186 -16.58 12.99 -11.62
CA ILE A 186 -15.53 13.92 -11.22
C ILE A 186 -15.55 14.00 -9.69
N PHE A 187 -14.58 13.36 -9.04
CA PHE A 187 -14.38 13.49 -7.60
C PHE A 187 -13.76 14.86 -7.27
N VAL A 188 -14.46 15.96 -7.56
CA VAL A 188 -14.16 17.25 -6.94
C VAL A 188 -14.89 17.26 -5.60
N ASN A 189 -14.14 17.19 -4.50
CA ASN A 189 -14.68 17.62 -3.22
C ASN A 189 -15.06 19.11 -3.37
N HIS A 190 -16.36 19.38 -3.43
CA HIS A 190 -16.86 20.68 -3.01
C HIS A 190 -17.16 20.55 -1.52
N ASP A 191 -16.41 21.33 -0.74
CA ASP A 191 -16.47 21.60 0.70
C ASP A 191 -17.73 21.15 1.46
#